data_AF-A0A074N4A5-F1
#
_entry.id   AF-A0A074N4A5-F1
#
_cell.length_a   1.000
_cell.length_b   1.000
_cell.length_c   1.000
_cell.angle_alpha   90.00
_cell.angle_beta   90.00
_cell.angle_gamma   90.00
#
_symmetry.space_group_name_H-M   'P 1'
#
loop_
_entity.id
_entity.type
_entity.pdbx_description
1 polymer ?
#
loop_
_entity_poly.entity_id
_entity_poly.type
_entity_poly.pdbx_seq_one_letter_code
_entity_poly.pdbx_strand_id
1 'polypeptide(L)'
;MHGHKTLTPAARWLGYAGLLPQIICLGLALAEPGMGQGAGTGSGWGYVALAAGFAYATAIFSFLGGVWWGQAIAHSFDRPVGAGAYIIAVMPSLLAVALFLPWTFGWDWPGPALLFLGALIALSPLVDRALGFASRDFLSLRIQLSAGLGLLTMALGVVAERLV
;
A
#
# COMPACT_ATOMS: atom_id res chain seq x y z
N MET A 1 4.42 -30.15 21.98
CA MET A 1 5.45 -29.14 21.64
C MET A 1 4.92 -28.27 20.51
N HIS A 2 4.30 -27.13 20.80
CA HIS A 2 3.82 -26.20 19.77
C HIS A 2 5.02 -25.42 19.22
N GLY A 3 5.64 -25.94 18.16
CA GLY A 3 6.71 -25.25 17.47
C GLY A 3 6.21 -23.91 16.97
N HIS A 4 6.82 -22.82 17.44
CA HIS A 4 6.60 -21.50 16.86
C HIS A 4 7.00 -21.60 15.39
N LYS A 5 6.01 -21.55 14.48
CA LYS A 5 6.25 -21.54 13.04
C LYS A 5 6.83 -20.18 12.71
N THR A 6 8.15 -20.09 12.78
CA THR A 6 8.89 -18.88 12.44
C THR A 6 8.83 -18.64 10.94
N LEU A 7 8.78 -17.36 10.55
CA LEU A 7 8.84 -16.99 9.14
C LEU A 7 10.14 -17.50 8.52
N THR A 8 10.02 -18.14 7.35
CA THR A 8 11.20 -18.55 6.59
C THR A 8 11.98 -17.32 6.14
N PRO A 9 13.32 -17.41 5.98
CA PRO A 9 14.12 -16.30 5.48
C PRO A 9 13.62 -15.76 4.14
N ALA A 10 13.15 -16.65 3.24
CA ALA A 10 12.59 -16.26 1.95
C ALA A 10 11.34 -15.38 2.10
N ALA A 11 10.39 -15.76 2.97
CA ALA A 11 9.18 -14.97 3.21
C ALA A 11 9.51 -13.56 3.75
N ARG A 12 10.51 -13.46 4.63
CA ARG A 12 10.96 -12.18 5.17
C ARG A 12 11.60 -11.29 4.11
N TRP A 13 12.56 -11.81 3.36
CA TRP A 13 13.29 -11.03 2.36
C TRP A 13 12.43 -10.62 1.17
N LEU A 14 11.56 -11.52 0.69
CA LEU A 14 10.60 -11.17 -0.37
C LEU A 14 9.56 -10.15 0.13
N GLY A 15 9.17 -10.22 1.40
CA GLY A 15 8.36 -9.17 2.03
C GLY A 15 9.02 -7.79 1.92
N TYR A 16 10.28 -7.66 2.31
CA TYR A 16 11.02 -6.40 2.19
C TYR A 16 11.29 -5.98 0.74
N ALA A 17 11.53 -6.92 -0.16
CA ALA A 17 11.70 -6.63 -1.59
C ALA A 17 10.45 -5.98 -2.19
N GLY A 18 9.27 -6.22 -1.61
CA GLY A 18 8.04 -5.51 -1.93
C GLY A 18 8.07 -4.00 -1.67
N LEU A 19 9.08 -3.44 -1.00
CA LEU A 19 9.23 -1.99 -0.88
C LEU A 19 9.95 -1.37 -2.08
N LEU A 20 10.72 -2.16 -2.84
CA LEU A 20 11.58 -1.68 -3.93
C LEU A 20 10.80 -0.90 -5.00
N PRO A 21 9.63 -1.35 -5.49
CA PRO A 21 8.92 -0.61 -6.54
C PRO A 21 8.53 0.81 -6.08
N GLN A 22 8.09 0.97 -4.83
CA GLN A 22 7.73 2.28 -4.29
C GLN A 22 8.97 3.16 -4.06
N ILE A 23 10.08 2.58 -3.60
CA ILE A 23 11.36 3.28 -3.46
C ILE A 23 11.82 3.80 -4.82
N ILE A 24 11.73 3.00 -5.87
CA ILE A 24 12.10 3.39 -7.24
C ILE A 24 11.21 4.53 -7.72
N CYS A 25 9.89 4.43 -7.54
CA CYS A 25 8.96 5.50 -7.94
C CYS A 25 9.27 6.83 -7.23
N LEU A 26 9.53 6.78 -5.91
CA LEU A 26 9.93 7.97 -5.16
C LEU A 26 11.28 8.53 -5.62
N GLY A 27 12.27 7.67 -5.87
CA GLY A 27 13.58 8.08 -6.36
C GLY A 27 13.50 8.76 -7.74
N LEU A 28 12.70 8.22 -8.65
CA LEU A 28 12.46 8.82 -9.97
C LEU A 28 11.72 10.16 -9.87
N ALA A 29 10.72 10.27 -9.00
CA ALA A 29 9.99 11.52 -8.77
C ALA A 29 10.89 12.60 -8.15
N LEU A 30 11.79 12.24 -7.24
CA LEU A 30 12.75 13.16 -6.62
C LEU A 30 13.88 13.60 -7.56
N ALA A 31 14.24 12.76 -8.53
CA ALA A 31 15.25 13.07 -9.54
C ALA A 31 14.71 13.96 -10.67
N GLU A 32 13.40 14.16 -10.74
CA GLU A 32 12.75 14.99 -11.74
C GLU A 32 12.92 16.48 -11.38
N PRO A 33 13.49 17.31 -12.29
CA PRO A 33 13.65 18.73 -12.04
C PRO A 33 12.28 19.42 -12.00
N GLY A 34 11.89 19.92 -10.83
CA GLY A 34 10.59 20.60 -10.66
C GLY A 34 10.39 21.77 -11.63
N MET A 35 9.12 22.11 -11.87
CA MET A 35 8.61 22.99 -12.93
C MET A 35 9.18 24.43 -12.98
N GLY A 36 10.16 24.79 -12.13
CA GLY A 36 10.81 26.10 -12.08
C GLY A 36 12.17 26.23 -12.77
N GLN A 37 12.79 25.17 -13.30
CA GLN A 37 14.07 25.26 -14.03
C GLN A 37 14.02 24.46 -15.34
N GLY A 38 13.59 25.12 -16.42
CA GLY A 38 13.64 24.55 -17.77
C GLY A 38 12.29 24.10 -18.30
N ALA A 39 11.34 25.04 -18.43
CA ALA A 39 10.18 24.87 -19.28
C ALA A 39 10.62 24.65 -20.73
N GLY A 40 10.77 23.39 -21.14
CA GLY A 40 11.16 23.08 -22.51
C GLY A 40 11.70 21.68 -22.70
N THR A 41 10.89 20.66 -22.43
CA THR A 41 10.74 19.38 -23.19
C THR A 41 10.05 18.35 -22.30
N GLY A 42 8.74 18.15 -22.53
CA GLY A 42 7.91 17.19 -21.81
C GLY A 42 8.23 15.73 -22.15
N SER A 43 9.29 15.19 -21.57
CA SER A 43 9.55 13.74 -21.50
C SER A 43 9.63 13.21 -20.06
N GLY A 44 9.34 14.07 -19.06
CA GLY A 44 9.60 13.84 -17.64
C GLY A 44 8.92 12.59 -17.09
N TRP A 45 9.73 11.67 -16.57
CA TRP A 45 9.29 10.44 -15.91
C TRP A 45 8.49 10.70 -14.62
N GLY A 46 8.37 11.95 -14.16
CA GLY A 46 7.68 12.33 -12.91
C GLY A 46 6.24 11.86 -12.87
N TYR A 47 5.43 12.15 -13.88
CA TYR A 47 4.04 11.68 -13.95
C TYR A 47 3.95 10.14 -13.98
N VAL A 48 4.85 9.48 -14.73
CA VAL A 48 4.92 8.02 -14.80
C VAL A 48 5.28 7.42 -13.44
N ALA A 49 6.23 8.03 -12.72
CA ALA A 49 6.64 7.61 -11.40
C ALA A 49 5.51 7.77 -10.37
N LEU A 50 4.77 8.88 -10.44
CA LEU A 50 3.59 9.12 -9.61
C LEU A 50 2.48 8.09 -9.90
N ALA A 51 2.17 7.86 -11.18
CA ALA A 51 1.14 6.91 -11.58
C ALA A 51 1.52 5.46 -11.24
N ALA A 52 2.77 5.06 -11.49
CA ALA A 52 3.28 3.74 -11.13
C ALA A 52 3.30 3.52 -9.62
N GLY A 53 3.73 4.53 -8.84
CA GLY A 53 3.73 4.47 -7.38
C GLY A 53 2.31 4.40 -6.80
N PHE A 54 1.37 5.15 -7.35
CA PHE A 54 -0.04 5.02 -6.98
C PHE A 54 -0.58 3.63 -7.29
N ALA A 55 -0.37 3.13 -8.52
CA ALA A 55 -0.86 1.82 -8.97
C ALA A 55 -0.26 0.67 -8.14
N TYR A 56 1.03 0.76 -7.80
CA TYR A 56 1.68 -0.24 -6.96
C TYR A 56 1.12 -0.24 -5.54
N ALA A 57 0.98 0.95 -4.93
CA ALA A 57 0.44 1.08 -3.59
C ALA A 57 -1.02 0.60 -3.50
N THR A 58 -1.86 0.89 -4.51
CA THR A 58 -3.25 0.40 -4.56
C THR A 58 -3.32 -1.10 -4.77
N ALA A 59 -2.45 -1.67 -5.62
CA ALA A 59 -2.34 -3.12 -5.80
C ALA A 59 -1.99 -3.83 -4.49
N ILE A 60 -0.98 -3.33 -3.76
CA ILE A 60 -0.62 -3.89 -2.45
C ILE A 60 -1.76 -3.71 -1.45
N PHE A 61 -2.37 -2.53 -1.37
CA PHE A 61 -3.48 -2.27 -0.45
C PHE A 61 -4.66 -3.23 -0.69
N SER A 62 -5.05 -3.42 -1.95
CA SER A 62 -6.06 -4.40 -2.37
C SER A 62 -5.66 -5.84 -1.99
N PHE A 63 -4.40 -6.21 -2.20
CA PHE A 63 -3.86 -7.51 -1.79
C PHE A 63 -4.01 -7.77 -0.28
N LEU A 64 -3.92 -6.76 0.57
CA LEU A 64 -4.12 -6.91 2.02
C LEU A 64 -5.53 -7.37 2.36
N GLY A 65 -6.52 -6.84 1.65
CA GLY A 65 -7.90 -7.29 1.75
C GLY A 65 -8.01 -8.78 1.43
N GLY A 66 -7.36 -9.22 0.36
CA GLY A 66 -7.24 -10.64 0.01
C GLY A 66 -6.58 -11.49 1.12
N VAL A 67 -5.56 -10.96 1.79
CA VAL A 67 -4.92 -11.64 2.93
C VAL A 67 -5.89 -11.81 4.10
N TRP A 68 -6.62 -10.75 4.49
CA TRP A 68 -7.62 -10.83 5.55
C TRP A 68 -8.75 -11.80 5.20
N TRP A 69 -9.20 -11.80 3.94
CA TRP A 69 -10.19 -12.76 3.45
C TRP A 69 -9.70 -14.20 3.59
N GLY A 70 -8.50 -14.49 3.11
CA GLY A 70 -7.90 -15.82 3.19
C GLY A 70 -7.70 -16.29 4.63
N GLN A 71 -7.26 -15.40 5.52
CA GLN A 71 -7.13 -15.67 6.95
C GLN A 71 -8.50 -15.93 7.61
N ALA A 72 -9.53 -15.16 7.26
CA ALA A 72 -10.89 -15.36 7.75
C ALA A 72 -11.45 -16.73 7.32
N ILE A 73 -11.24 -17.15 6.06
CA ILE A 73 -11.61 -18.50 5.60
C ILE A 73 -10.83 -19.57 6.38
N ALA A 74 -9.51 -19.44 6.48
CA ALA A 74 -8.69 -20.43 7.19
C ALA A 74 -9.13 -20.60 8.65
N HIS A 75 -9.42 -19.49 9.33
CA HIS A 75 -9.93 -19.50 10.70
C HIS A 75 -11.37 -20.04 10.80
N SER A 76 -12.19 -19.87 9.75
CA SER A 76 -13.57 -20.36 9.71
C SER A 76 -13.70 -21.89 9.79
N PHE A 77 -12.65 -22.61 9.42
CA PHE A 77 -12.61 -24.08 9.55
C PHE A 77 -12.53 -24.55 10.99
N ASP A 78 -11.99 -23.73 11.89
CA ASP A 78 -11.85 -24.06 13.31
C ASP A 78 -12.94 -23.39 14.17
N ARG A 79 -13.37 -22.17 13.82
CA ARG A 79 -14.35 -21.38 14.59
C ARG A 79 -15.21 -20.50 13.69
N PRO A 80 -16.49 -20.24 14.03
CA PRO A 80 -17.35 -19.35 13.25
C PRO A 80 -16.73 -17.96 13.07
N VAL A 81 -16.74 -17.46 11.84
CA VAL A 81 -16.31 -16.09 11.49
C VAL A 81 -17.52 -15.32 10.96
N GLY A 82 -17.77 -14.14 11.52
CA GLY A 82 -18.89 -13.29 11.09
C GLY A 82 -18.66 -12.62 9.74
N ALA A 83 -19.75 -12.27 9.06
CA ALA A 83 -19.72 -11.61 7.74
C ALA A 83 -18.90 -10.30 7.73
N GLY A 84 -18.78 -9.62 8.88
CA GLY A 84 -18.01 -8.40 9.03
C GLY A 84 -16.54 -8.54 8.63
N ALA A 85 -15.91 -9.70 8.85
CA ALA A 85 -14.52 -9.93 8.44
C ALA A 85 -14.35 -9.86 6.91
N TYR A 86 -15.30 -10.42 6.17
CA TYR A 86 -15.29 -10.39 4.70
C TYR A 86 -15.63 -9.01 4.15
N ILE A 87 -16.54 -8.28 4.78
CA ILE A 87 -16.85 -6.89 4.41
C ILE A 87 -15.59 -6.03 4.57
N ILE A 88 -14.91 -6.11 5.72
CA ILE A 88 -13.65 -5.41 5.99
C ILE A 88 -12.59 -5.80 4.96
N ALA A 89 -12.50 -7.08 4.59
CA ALA A 89 -11.55 -7.58 3.61
C ALA A 89 -11.78 -7.02 2.19
N VAL A 90 -13.00 -6.60 1.82
CA VAL A 90 -13.29 -6.00 0.52
C VAL A 90 -12.99 -4.49 0.48
N MET A 91 -13.03 -3.83 1.63
CA MET A 91 -12.84 -2.37 1.73
C MET A 91 -11.57 -1.84 1.05
N PRO A 92 -10.39 -2.48 1.16
CA PRO A 92 -9.19 -1.98 0.52
C PRO A 92 -9.31 -1.81 -0.99
N SER A 93 -9.94 -2.77 -1.68
CA SER A 93 -10.15 -2.71 -3.13
C SER A 93 -11.14 -1.60 -3.52
N LEU A 94 -12.23 -1.44 -2.76
CA LEU A 94 -13.21 -0.38 -3.02
C LEU A 94 -12.64 1.01 -2.78
N LEU A 95 -11.87 1.18 -1.70
CA LEU A 95 -11.18 2.43 -1.38
C LEU A 95 -10.09 2.75 -2.41
N ALA A 96 -9.35 1.74 -2.90
CA ALA A 96 -8.39 1.93 -3.98
C ALA A 96 -9.06 2.48 -5.26
N VAL A 97 -10.22 1.94 -5.65
CA VAL A 97 -11.00 2.45 -6.78
C VAL A 97 -11.49 3.88 -6.49
N ALA A 98 -12.03 4.13 -5.29
CA ALA A 98 -12.51 5.46 -4.90
C ALA A 98 -11.40 6.52 -4.97
N LEU A 99 -10.18 6.18 -4.54
CA LEU A 99 -9.01 7.08 -4.60
C LEU A 99 -8.49 7.32 -6.03
N PHE A 100 -8.87 6.48 -6.99
CA PHE A 100 -8.56 6.68 -8.40
C PHE A 100 -9.57 7.58 -9.12
N LEU A 101 -10.82 7.66 -8.63
CA LEU A 101 -11.88 8.45 -9.27
C LEU A 101 -11.58 9.94 -9.48
N PRO A 102 -10.91 10.68 -8.57
CA PRO A 102 -10.57 12.08 -8.80
C PRO A 102 -9.86 12.33 -10.13
N TRP A 103 -8.93 11.44 -10.50
CA TRP A 103 -8.23 11.51 -11.79
C TRP A 103 -9.19 11.39 -12.97
N THR A 104 -10.15 10.47 -12.90
CA THR A 104 -11.14 10.23 -13.97
C THR A 104 -12.08 11.41 -14.19
N PHE A 105 -12.28 12.25 -13.18
CA PHE A 105 -13.09 13.47 -13.25
C PHE A 105 -12.25 14.73 -13.54
N GLY A 106 -10.94 14.59 -13.74
CA GLY A 106 -10.04 15.72 -13.99
C GLY A 106 -9.76 16.60 -12.77
N TRP A 107 -9.93 16.07 -11.55
CA TRP A 107 -9.56 16.74 -10.31
C TRP A 107 -8.08 16.56 -9.97
N ASP A 108 -7.61 17.32 -8.96
CA ASP A 108 -6.23 17.25 -8.47
C ASP A 108 -5.83 15.82 -8.09
N TRP A 109 -4.79 15.31 -8.74
CA TRP A 109 -4.32 13.93 -8.60
C TRP A 109 -2.84 13.84 -9.03
N PRO A 110 -1.99 12.98 -8.42
CA PRO A 110 -2.28 11.98 -7.38
C PRO A 110 -1.98 12.42 -5.94
N GLY A 111 -1.50 13.64 -5.68
CA GLY A 111 -1.00 14.08 -4.37
C GLY A 111 -1.91 13.73 -3.18
N PRO A 112 -3.14 14.26 -3.11
CA PRO A 112 -4.08 13.94 -2.02
C PRO A 112 -4.40 12.44 -1.91
N ALA A 113 -4.57 11.77 -3.05
CA ALA A 113 -4.90 10.34 -3.09
C ALA A 113 -3.76 9.47 -2.53
N LEU A 114 -2.50 9.82 -2.82
CA LEU A 114 -1.32 9.16 -2.28
C LEU A 114 -1.19 9.35 -0.76
N LEU A 115 -1.52 10.54 -0.24
CA LEU A 115 -1.52 10.79 1.20
C LEU A 115 -2.54 9.90 1.93
N PHE A 116 -3.79 9.89 1.46
CA PHE A 116 -4.83 9.03 2.04
C PHE A 116 -4.49 7.53 1.90
N LEU A 117 -4.03 7.10 0.73
CA LEU A 117 -3.64 5.72 0.49
C LEU A 117 -2.50 5.29 1.42
N GLY A 118 -1.47 6.11 1.56
CA GLY A 118 -0.34 5.83 2.43
C GLY A 118 -0.75 5.74 3.90
N ALA A 119 -1.65 6.61 4.36
CA ALA A 119 -2.22 6.53 5.72
C ALA A 119 -3.03 5.24 5.93
N LEU A 120 -3.89 4.88 4.99
CA LEU A 120 -4.68 3.64 5.04
C LEU A 120 -3.78 2.40 5.07
N ILE A 121 -2.71 2.37 4.28
CA ILE A 121 -1.72 1.29 4.31
C ILE A 121 -1.01 1.24 5.66
N ALA A 122 -0.48 2.36 6.15
CA ALA A 122 0.26 2.43 7.41
C ALA A 122 -0.59 2.01 8.62
N LEU A 123 -1.88 2.32 8.62
CA LEU A 123 -2.82 1.98 9.69
C LEU A 123 -3.45 0.59 9.53
N SER A 124 -3.31 -0.06 8.37
CA SER A 124 -3.87 -1.39 8.10
C SER A 124 -3.51 -2.48 9.14
N PRO A 125 -2.31 -2.51 9.77
CA PRO A 125 -2.01 -3.50 10.82
C PRO A 125 -2.92 -3.41 12.06
N LEU A 126 -3.62 -2.29 12.28
CA LEU A 126 -4.64 -2.18 13.33
C LEU A 126 -5.83 -3.09 13.04
N VAL A 127 -6.18 -3.27 11.76
CA VAL A 127 -7.21 -4.20 11.31
C VAL A 127 -6.77 -5.65 11.54
N ASP A 128 -5.52 -6.00 11.20
CA ASP A 128 -4.96 -7.32 11.51
C ASP A 128 -5.08 -7.65 13.01
N ARG A 129 -4.79 -6.68 13.88
CA ARG A 129 -4.92 -6.81 15.34
C ARG A 129 -6.38 -6.96 15.78
N ALA A 130 -7.29 -6.21 15.18
CA ALA A 130 -8.71 -6.26 15.51
C ALA A 130 -9.37 -7.58 15.07
N LEU A 131 -8.97 -8.11 13.91
CA LEU A 131 -9.45 -9.41 13.41
C LEU A 131 -8.86 -10.58 14.20
N GLY A 132 -7.60 -10.48 14.62
CA GLY A 132 -6.98 -11.47 15.51
C GLY A 132 -6.64 -12.82 14.87
N PHE A 133 -6.71 -12.92 13.53
CA PHE A 133 -6.39 -14.17 12.80
C PHE A 133 -4.89 -14.34 12.50
N ALA A 134 -4.14 -13.23 12.51
CA ALA A 134 -2.73 -13.20 12.16
C ALA A 134 -1.83 -13.85 13.21
N SER A 135 -0.82 -14.61 12.78
CA SER A 135 0.26 -15.05 13.67
C SER A 135 1.14 -13.87 14.09
N ARG A 136 1.80 -14.00 15.25
CA ARG A 136 2.66 -12.93 15.80
C ARG A 136 3.80 -12.55 14.85
N ASP A 137 4.45 -13.54 14.24
CA ASP A 137 5.59 -13.31 13.33
C ASP A 137 5.14 -12.63 12.04
N PHE A 138 4.00 -13.04 11.48
CA PHE A 138 3.40 -12.35 10.34
C PHE A 138 3.07 -10.90 10.69
N LEU A 139 2.43 -10.65 11.84
CA LEU A 139 2.04 -9.31 12.27
C LEU A 139 3.26 -8.39 12.47
N SER A 140 4.36 -8.91 13.03
CA SER A 140 5.59 -8.13 13.20
C SER A 140 6.16 -7.66 11.86
N LEU A 141 6.26 -8.56 10.88
CA LEU A 141 6.72 -8.20 9.54
C LEU A 141 5.71 -7.25 8.87
N ARG A 142 4.41 -7.54 9.00
CA ARG A 142 3.31 -6.75 8.45
C ARG A 142 3.37 -5.29 8.89
N ILE A 143 3.65 -5.02 10.17
CA ILE A 143 3.78 -3.65 10.71
C ILE A 143 4.93 -2.92 10.00
N GLN A 144 6.09 -3.55 9.87
CA GLN A 144 7.27 -2.94 9.23
C GLN A 144 7.02 -2.64 7.76
N LEU A 145 6.44 -3.58 7.02
CA LEU A 145 6.13 -3.40 5.60
C LEU A 145 5.05 -2.34 5.37
N SER A 146 4.02 -2.31 6.21
CA SER A 146 2.93 -1.34 6.09
C SER A 146 3.38 0.07 6.44
N ALA A 147 4.19 0.22 7.50
CA ALA A 147 4.80 1.49 7.84
C ALA A 147 5.74 1.98 6.73
N GLY A 148 6.64 1.11 6.25
CA GLY A 148 7.57 1.44 5.18
C GLY A 148 6.86 1.85 3.89
N LEU A 149 5.95 1.02 3.40
CA LEU A 149 5.19 1.32 2.18
C LEU A 149 4.31 2.56 2.36
N GLY A 150 3.57 2.66 3.47
CA GLY A 150 2.69 3.80 3.74
C GLY A 150 3.44 5.13 3.80
N LEU A 151 4.61 5.16 4.46
CA LEU A 151 5.47 6.35 4.52
C LEU A 151 6.04 6.71 3.15
N LEU A 152 6.51 5.74 2.37
CA LEU A 152 7.01 5.97 1.01
C LEU A 152 5.90 6.52 0.09
N THR A 153 4.69 5.99 0.20
CA THR A 153 3.52 6.46 -0.57
C THR A 153 3.12 7.88 -0.17
N MET A 154 3.10 8.21 1.12
CA MET A 154 2.84 9.59 1.56
C MET A 154 3.94 10.56 1.09
N ALA A 155 5.22 10.15 1.19
CA ALA A 155 6.33 10.95 0.68
C ALA A 155 6.21 11.22 -0.82
N LEU A 156 5.77 10.22 -1.61
CA LEU A 156 5.48 10.41 -3.03
C LEU A 156 4.33 11.41 -3.25
N GLY A 157 3.30 11.37 -2.40
CA GLY A 157 2.20 12.35 -2.43
C GLY A 157 2.67 13.79 -2.19
N VAL A 158 3.60 13.99 -1.24
CA VAL A 158 4.22 15.32 -0.99
C VAL A 158 5.08 15.77 -2.17
N VAL A 159 5.82 14.85 -2.80
CA VAL A 159 6.61 15.18 -4.00
C VAL A 159 5.71 15.55 -5.18
N ALA A 160 4.53 14.96 -5.29
CA ALA A 160 3.59 15.22 -6.38
C ALA A 160 3.22 16.71 -6.51
N GLU A 161 3.12 17.45 -5.40
CA GLU A 161 2.83 18.91 -5.40
C GLU A 161 3.88 19.75 -6.12
N ARG A 162 5.08 19.20 -6.34
CA ARG A 162 6.16 19.89 -7.09
C ARG A 162 6.13 19.56 -8.58
N LEU A 163 5.43 18.49 -8.95
CA LEU A 163 5.46 17.86 -10.27
C LEU A 163 4.17 18.10 -11.07
N VAL A 164 3.07 18.36 -10.38
CA VAL A 164 1.71 18.57 -10.94
C VAL A 164 1.16 19.87 -10.37
#